data_AF-A0A965NA70-F1
#
_entry.id   AF-A0A965NA70-F1
#
_cell.length_a   1.000
_cell.length_b   1.000
_cell.length_c   1.000
_cell.angle_alpha   90.00
_cell.angle_beta   90.00
_cell.angle_gamma   90.00
#
_symmetry.space_group_name_H-M   'P 1'
#
loop_
_entity.id
_entity.type
_entity.pdbx_description
1 polymer ?
#
loop_
_entity_poly.entity_id
_entity_poly.type
_entity_poly.pdbx_seq_one_letter_code
_entity_poly.pdbx_strand_id
1 'polypeptide(L)'
;MKINTNSNKPETSAGKERHRSLPSEISYIKGYPEKLFIYRLPASPFWWVRYYIAGKTVRRSTKHEGKQQAIAFAKDFYSQLIIEYKGASSAKSTSNFEVVAKEMLLAEEAKLARGELSEITYKNTKYRFEKFILPFFRKKDVKSVDYYELEKFLNSVSDKSLTPSTLSAYLGLIRKVFSYALRRKIISQIPEFPTVKVKAVPRGWFTPNEYLKVQRAARKFAGVKIDVRKWKDENGETQTQYIRSDSKPFKKKGDLMRCVEMTEDLRKLIVFMSHSYIRPSDIRLLKHSHVDVVTGDYKYLRLRLPPTKGHGDPITTMPTAVRVYLE
;
A
#
# COMPACT_ATOMS: atom_id res chain seq x y z
N MET A 1 73.96 -33.55 74.98
CA MET A 1 72.84 -33.71 74.04
C MET A 1 72.35 -32.34 73.64
N LYS A 2 72.60 -31.91 72.39
CA LYS A 2 72.06 -30.68 71.78
C LYS A 2 70.95 -31.09 70.82
N ILE A 3 69.72 -30.59 70.99
CA ILE A 3 68.70 -30.41 69.93
C ILE A 3 67.80 -29.26 70.42
N ASN A 4 68.11 -28.00 70.08
CA ASN A 4 67.76 -27.26 68.86
C ASN A 4 66.26 -26.91 68.75
N THR A 5 65.97 -25.67 69.14
CA THR A 5 64.74 -24.92 68.87
C THR A 5 64.57 -24.70 67.38
N ASN A 6 63.41 -25.03 66.81
CA ASN A 6 63.09 -24.58 65.45
C ASN A 6 61.70 -23.93 65.40
N SER A 7 61.75 -22.63 65.15
CA SER A 7 60.66 -21.72 64.83
C SER A 7 60.15 -21.98 63.41
N ASN A 8 58.88 -22.37 63.26
CA ASN A 8 58.21 -22.41 61.96
C ASN A 8 57.31 -21.18 61.77
N LYS A 9 57.75 -20.28 60.88
CA LYS A 9 56.91 -19.26 60.22
C LYS A 9 55.88 -19.98 59.31
N PRO A 10 54.62 -19.54 59.24
CA PRO A 10 53.74 -19.95 58.15
C PRO A 10 54.04 -19.14 56.88
N GLU A 11 54.23 -19.86 55.79
CA GLU A 11 54.52 -19.37 54.45
C GLU A 11 53.33 -18.61 53.85
N THR A 12 53.60 -17.44 53.27
CA THR A 12 52.67 -16.67 52.45
C THR A 12 52.33 -17.44 51.17
N SER A 13 51.05 -17.80 51.01
CA SER A 13 50.50 -18.46 49.81
C SER A 13 50.68 -17.60 48.56
N ALA A 14 51.47 -18.10 47.60
CA ALA A 14 51.63 -17.53 46.26
C ALA A 14 50.29 -17.53 45.49
N GLY A 15 49.85 -16.34 45.07
CA GLY A 15 48.64 -16.14 44.30
C GLY A 15 48.74 -16.68 42.87
N LYS A 16 47.72 -17.44 42.42
CA LYS A 16 47.58 -17.92 41.04
C LYS A 16 47.70 -16.76 40.03
N GLU A 17 48.64 -16.84 39.10
CA GLU A 17 48.79 -15.88 38.00
C GLU A 17 47.52 -15.85 37.14
N ARG A 18 46.90 -14.67 37.05
CA ARG A 18 45.69 -14.45 36.24
C ARG A 18 46.06 -14.44 34.76
N HIS A 19 45.25 -15.10 33.93
CA HIS A 19 45.47 -15.16 32.48
C HIS A 19 45.54 -13.74 31.87
N ARG A 20 46.56 -13.48 31.03
CA ARG A 20 46.90 -12.17 30.43
C ARG A 20 45.77 -11.42 29.68
N SER A 21 44.67 -12.10 29.38
CA SER A 21 43.49 -11.55 28.70
C SER A 21 42.36 -11.17 29.65
N LEU A 22 42.54 -11.34 30.96
CA LEU A 22 41.58 -10.92 31.97
C LEU A 22 41.85 -9.46 32.37
N PRO A 23 40.82 -8.66 32.65
CA PRO A 23 40.99 -7.29 33.12
C PRO A 23 41.86 -7.21 34.37
N SER A 24 42.91 -6.39 34.35
CA SER A 24 43.76 -6.10 35.51
C SER A 24 43.18 -4.99 36.38
N GLU A 25 42.67 -3.93 35.74
CA GLU A 25 42.04 -2.79 36.40
C GLU A 25 40.68 -2.52 35.74
N ILE A 26 39.63 -2.29 36.53
CA ILE A 26 38.29 -1.92 36.08
C ILE A 26 37.93 -0.59 36.76
N SER A 27 37.44 0.38 35.98
CA SER A 27 36.99 1.67 36.48
C SER A 27 35.63 2.02 35.87
N TYR A 28 34.68 2.37 36.74
CA TYR A 28 33.36 2.85 36.36
C TYR A 28 33.38 4.37 36.14
N ILE A 29 32.46 4.85 35.31
CA ILE A 29 32.37 6.28 34.96
C ILE A 29 31.24 6.91 35.78
N LYS A 30 31.59 7.88 36.63
CA LYS A 30 30.63 8.61 37.47
C LYS A 30 29.59 9.34 36.60
N GLY A 31 28.31 9.14 36.89
CA GLY A 31 27.18 9.78 36.18
C GLY A 31 26.72 9.07 34.90
N TYR A 32 27.28 7.90 34.57
CA TYR A 32 26.85 7.05 33.45
C TYR A 32 26.36 5.69 33.97
N PRO A 33 25.61 4.90 33.18
CA PRO A 33 25.14 3.58 33.62
C PRO A 33 26.30 2.65 33.98
N GLU A 34 26.15 1.85 35.03
CA GLU A 34 27.18 0.89 35.50
C GLU A 34 27.57 -0.16 34.44
N LYS A 35 26.70 -0.35 33.45
CA LYS A 35 26.95 -1.19 32.27
C LYS A 35 28.06 -0.64 31.36
N LEU A 36 28.44 0.64 31.52
CA LEU A 36 29.56 1.29 30.86
C LEU A 36 30.74 1.36 31.81
N PHE A 37 31.83 0.68 31.47
CA PHE A 37 33.06 0.76 32.24
C PHE A 37 34.28 0.67 31.33
N ILE A 38 35.39 1.20 31.84
CA ILE A 38 36.70 1.06 31.22
C ILE A 38 37.52 0.03 31.98
N TYR A 39 38.37 -0.70 31.26
CA TYR A 39 39.24 -1.69 31.84
C TYR A 39 40.57 -1.77 31.12
N ARG A 40 41.61 -2.22 31.82
CA ARG A 40 42.95 -2.45 31.25
C ARG A 40 43.24 -3.94 31.19
N LEU A 41 43.97 -4.37 30.16
CA LEU A 41 44.41 -5.75 29.99
C LEU A 41 45.93 -5.80 30.18
N PRO A 42 46.50 -6.80 30.86
CA PRO A 42 47.95 -6.99 30.92
C PRO A 42 48.60 -7.09 29.53
N ALA A 43 47.88 -7.65 28.55
CA ALA A 43 48.36 -7.84 27.19
C ALA A 43 48.34 -6.58 26.30
N SER A 44 47.84 -5.43 26.78
CA SER A 44 47.74 -4.21 25.96
C SER A 44 47.99 -2.95 26.80
N PRO A 45 48.80 -1.99 26.31
CA PRO A 45 49.08 -0.77 27.06
C PRO A 45 47.84 0.14 27.18
N PHE A 46 46.89 0.01 26.26
CA PHE A 46 45.71 0.88 26.13
C PHE A 46 44.55 0.47 27.04
N TRP A 47 43.76 1.47 27.44
CA TRP A 47 42.46 1.24 28.06
C TRP A 47 41.43 0.74 27.05
N TRP A 48 40.51 -0.10 27.49
CA TRP A 48 39.39 -0.61 26.70
C TRP A 48 38.07 -0.15 27.31
N VAL A 49 37.09 0.16 26.46
CA VAL A 49 35.72 0.47 26.87
C VAL A 49 34.83 -0.72 26.56
N ARG A 50 33.97 -1.07 27.50
CA ARG A 50 32.90 -2.04 27.31
C ARG A 50 31.56 -1.41 27.64
N TYR A 51 30.58 -1.66 26.78
CA TYR A 51 29.18 -1.33 27.05
C TYR A 51 28.27 -2.50 26.66
N TYR A 52 27.26 -2.77 27.49
CA TYR A 52 26.26 -3.80 27.24
C TYR A 52 24.93 -3.18 26.84
N ILE A 53 24.51 -3.41 25.59
CA ILE A 53 23.24 -2.90 25.04
C ILE A 53 22.48 -4.00 24.31
N ALA A 54 21.18 -4.14 24.62
CA ALA A 54 20.24 -5.02 23.92
C ALA A 54 20.72 -6.46 23.69
N GLY A 55 21.33 -7.08 24.71
CA GLY A 55 21.81 -8.47 24.63
C GLY A 55 23.21 -8.63 24.05
N LYS A 56 23.83 -7.58 23.50
CA LYS A 56 25.16 -7.62 22.89
C LYS A 56 26.17 -6.79 23.70
N THR A 57 27.39 -7.33 23.81
CA THR A 57 28.54 -6.61 24.37
C THR A 57 29.31 -5.95 23.24
N VAL A 58 29.45 -4.63 23.28
CA VAL A 58 30.35 -3.89 22.37
C VAL A 58 31.59 -3.51 23.15
N ARG A 59 32.77 -3.85 22.60
CA ARG A 59 34.08 -3.52 23.17
C ARG A 59 34.93 -2.76 22.14
N ARG A 60 35.65 -1.74 22.57
CA ARG A 60 36.57 -0.99 21.71
C ARG A 60 37.81 -0.57 22.50
N SER A 61 38.99 -0.63 21.88
CA SER A 61 40.18 -0.02 22.45
C SER A 61 40.04 1.50 22.38
N THR A 62 40.37 2.18 23.47
CA THR A 62 40.41 3.65 23.53
C THR A 62 41.65 4.20 22.81
N LYS A 63 42.69 3.37 22.60
CA LYS A 63 44.01 3.78 22.09
C LYS A 63 44.71 4.86 22.95
N HIS A 64 44.28 5.03 24.20
CA HIS A 64 44.89 5.96 25.15
C HIS A 64 45.44 5.19 26.36
N GLU A 65 46.60 5.60 26.86
CA GLU A 65 47.22 5.04 28.08
C GLU A 65 46.76 5.78 29.34
N GLY A 66 46.42 7.06 29.20
CA GLY A 66 45.95 7.92 30.29
C GLY A 66 44.49 7.64 30.67
N LYS A 67 44.23 7.44 31.96
CA LYS A 67 42.89 7.16 32.51
C LYS A 67 41.86 8.27 32.19
N GLN A 68 42.27 9.53 32.26
CA GLN A 68 41.38 10.67 31.96
C GLN A 68 40.95 10.71 30.48
N GLN A 69 41.89 10.47 29.56
CA GLN A 69 41.60 10.41 28.11
C GLN A 69 40.69 9.22 27.78
N ALA A 70 40.90 8.08 28.44
CA ALA A 70 40.03 6.92 28.32
C ALA A 70 38.59 7.18 28.79
N ILE A 71 38.40 7.95 29.88
CA ILE A 71 37.08 8.36 30.36
C ILE A 71 36.39 9.28 29.36
N ALA A 72 37.10 10.25 28.78
CA ALA A 72 36.54 11.15 27.76
C ALA A 72 36.07 10.34 26.53
N PHE A 73 36.93 9.47 25.99
CA PHE A 73 36.60 8.59 24.87
C PHE A 73 35.39 7.69 25.17
N ALA A 74 35.28 7.19 26.40
CA ALA A 74 34.16 6.35 26.81
C ALA A 74 32.81 7.08 26.78
N LYS A 75 32.78 8.38 27.13
CA LYS A 75 31.58 9.23 27.07
C LYS A 75 31.13 9.46 25.62
N ASP A 76 32.09 9.75 24.73
CA ASP A 76 31.82 9.94 23.30
C ASP A 76 31.35 8.64 22.65
N PHE A 77 32.01 7.53 22.98
CA PHE A 77 31.64 6.18 22.52
C PHE A 77 30.22 5.80 22.96
N TYR A 78 29.83 6.11 24.19
CA TYR A 78 28.48 5.88 24.69
C TYR A 78 27.44 6.70 23.93
N SER A 79 27.74 7.98 23.68
CA SER A 79 26.85 8.88 22.92
C SER A 79 26.65 8.38 21.48
N GLN A 80 27.74 8.00 20.81
CA GLN A 80 27.69 7.41 19.46
C GLN A 80 26.87 6.11 19.43
N LEU A 81 27.10 5.20 20.38
CA LEU A 81 26.35 3.94 20.47
C LEU A 81 24.86 4.14 20.73
N ILE A 82 24.48 5.15 21.51
CA ILE A 82 23.06 5.46 21.73
C ILE A 82 22.42 6.00 20.45
N ILE A 83 23.10 6.89 19.72
CA ILE A 83 22.60 7.42 18.46
C ILE A 83 22.43 6.29 17.44
N GLU A 84 23.44 5.44 17.31
CA GLU A 84 23.42 4.27 16.41
C GLU A 84 22.33 3.28 16.82
N TYR A 85 22.17 2.99 18.11
CA TYR A 85 21.14 2.08 18.60
C TYR A 85 19.73 2.64 18.46
N LYS A 86 19.52 3.94 18.74
CA LYS A 86 18.23 4.61 18.49
C LYS A 86 17.91 4.66 16.99
N GLY A 87 18.91 4.93 16.13
CA GLY A 87 18.75 4.90 14.67
C GLY A 87 18.46 3.49 14.14
N ALA A 88 19.17 2.46 14.61
CA ALA A 88 18.98 1.07 14.19
C ALA A 88 17.69 0.46 14.73
N SER A 89 17.22 0.87 15.92
CA SER A 89 15.89 0.50 16.43
C SER A 89 14.78 1.11 15.58
N SER A 90 15.02 2.27 14.96
CA SER A 90 14.12 2.84 13.94
C SER A 90 14.11 2.03 12.63
N ALA A 91 15.17 1.29 12.29
CA ALA A 91 15.21 0.45 11.09
C ALA A 91 14.44 -0.88 11.22
N LYS A 92 14.24 -1.39 12.45
CA LYS A 92 13.28 -2.47 12.77
C LYS A 92 11.89 -1.95 13.16
N SER A 93 11.60 -0.69 12.83
CA SER A 93 10.42 -0.03 13.34
C SER A 93 9.14 -0.61 12.73
N THR A 94 8.16 -0.83 13.60
CA THR A 94 6.74 -1.04 13.26
C THR A 94 6.14 0.13 12.46
N SER A 95 6.89 1.24 12.31
CA SER A 95 6.47 2.43 11.57
C SER A 95 6.89 2.47 10.10
N ASN A 96 7.50 1.43 9.54
CA ASN A 96 7.78 1.38 8.09
C ASN A 96 6.48 1.46 7.27
N PHE A 97 6.46 2.29 6.22
CA PHE A 97 5.25 2.51 5.42
C PHE A 97 4.72 1.21 4.80
N GLU A 98 5.58 0.32 4.32
CA GLU A 98 5.14 -0.99 3.79
C GLU A 98 4.43 -1.83 4.86
N VAL A 99 4.91 -1.81 6.10
CA VAL A 99 4.31 -2.58 7.21
C VAL A 99 2.94 -2.00 7.54
N VAL A 100 2.85 -0.68 7.73
CA VAL A 100 1.59 0.00 8.05
C VAL A 100 0.58 -0.13 6.91
N ALA A 101 1.02 -0.04 5.65
CA ALA A 101 0.17 -0.23 4.48
C ALA A 101 -0.38 -1.67 4.40
N LYS A 102 0.45 -2.68 4.67
CA LYS A 102 0.00 -4.09 4.73
C LYS A 102 -0.99 -4.32 5.87
N GLU A 103 -0.73 -3.78 7.05
CA GLU A 103 -1.67 -3.86 8.17
C GLU A 103 -3.00 -3.18 7.88
N MET A 104 -2.97 -2.02 7.20
CA MET A 104 -4.17 -1.32 6.75
C MET A 104 -4.95 -2.17 5.73
N LEU A 105 -4.26 -2.83 4.80
CA LEU A 105 -4.90 -3.75 3.85
C LEU A 105 -5.53 -4.97 4.54
N LEU A 106 -4.89 -5.54 5.57
CA LEU A 106 -5.48 -6.61 6.38
C LEU A 106 -6.74 -6.12 7.12
N ALA A 107 -6.73 -4.89 7.63
CA ALA A 107 -7.91 -4.30 8.26
C ALA A 107 -9.05 -4.06 7.24
N GLU A 108 -8.74 -3.70 6.00
CA GLU A 108 -9.72 -3.57 4.91
C GLU A 108 -10.25 -4.94 4.44
N GLU A 109 -9.42 -5.98 4.48
CA GLU A 109 -9.85 -7.35 4.21
C GLU A 109 -10.81 -7.86 5.29
N ALA A 110 -10.57 -7.52 6.56
CA ALA A 110 -11.52 -7.81 7.64
C ALA A 110 -12.86 -7.07 7.44
N LYS A 111 -12.87 -5.85 6.89
CA LYS A 111 -14.11 -5.15 6.52
C LYS A 111 -14.83 -5.83 5.35
N LEU A 112 -14.08 -6.33 4.37
CA LEU A 112 -14.62 -7.13 3.28
C LEU A 112 -15.30 -8.40 3.82
N ALA A 113 -14.66 -9.10 4.76
CA ALA A 113 -15.23 -10.29 5.41
C ALA A 113 -16.53 -9.99 6.17
N ARG A 114 -16.68 -8.79 6.73
CA ARG A 114 -17.92 -8.31 7.37
C ARG A 114 -18.98 -7.78 6.40
N GLY A 115 -18.70 -7.72 5.09
CA GLY A 115 -19.61 -7.18 4.09
C GLY A 115 -19.71 -5.65 4.04
N GLU A 116 -18.86 -4.92 4.78
CA GLU A 116 -18.82 -3.45 4.79
C GLU A 116 -18.14 -2.86 3.53
N LEU A 117 -17.37 -3.68 2.81
CA LEU A 117 -16.58 -3.28 1.65
C LEU A 117 -16.85 -4.20 0.46
N SER A 118 -16.95 -3.63 -0.74
CA SER A 118 -17.04 -4.43 -1.97
C SER A 118 -15.67 -5.02 -2.34
N GLU A 119 -15.67 -6.28 -2.80
CA GLU A 119 -14.48 -7.00 -3.30
C GLU A 119 -13.75 -6.22 -4.40
N ILE A 120 -14.50 -5.57 -5.30
CA ILE A 120 -13.93 -4.75 -6.38
C ILE A 120 -13.15 -3.56 -5.81
N THR A 121 -13.70 -2.90 -4.79
CA THR A 121 -13.05 -1.76 -4.13
C THR A 121 -11.77 -2.20 -3.41
N TYR A 122 -11.79 -3.36 -2.75
CA TYR A 122 -10.59 -3.92 -2.11
C TYR A 122 -9.50 -4.24 -3.14
N LYS A 123 -9.84 -4.99 -4.21
CA LYS A 123 -8.91 -5.35 -5.29
C LYS A 123 -8.30 -4.11 -5.95
N ASN A 124 -9.12 -3.11 -6.26
CA ASN A 124 -8.66 -1.85 -6.86
C ASN A 124 -7.73 -1.08 -5.92
N THR A 125 -8.06 -1.03 -4.63
CA THR A 125 -7.21 -0.42 -3.59
C THR A 125 -5.85 -1.13 -3.53
N LYS A 126 -5.85 -2.46 -3.37
CA LYS A 126 -4.64 -3.29 -3.30
C LYS A 126 -3.75 -3.11 -4.53
N TYR A 127 -4.33 -3.19 -5.73
CA TYR A 127 -3.61 -2.98 -6.99
C TYR A 127 -2.92 -1.61 -7.07
N ARG A 128 -3.64 -0.54 -6.70
CA ARG A 128 -3.09 0.82 -6.70
C ARG A 128 -1.95 0.98 -5.69
N PHE A 129 -2.08 0.37 -4.51
CA PHE A 129 -1.00 0.35 -3.53
C PHE A 129 0.23 -0.36 -4.05
N GLU A 130 0.09 -1.58 -4.55
CA GLU A 130 1.21 -2.40 -5.01
C GLU A 130 1.93 -1.81 -6.23
N LYS A 131 1.18 -1.27 -7.19
CA LYS A 131 1.76 -0.79 -8.46
C LYS A 131 2.31 0.63 -8.39
N PHE A 132 1.70 1.53 -7.61
CA PHE A 132 2.04 2.95 -7.66
C PHE A 132 2.59 3.51 -6.35
N ILE A 133 2.01 3.13 -5.20
CA ILE A 133 2.35 3.76 -3.91
C ILE A 133 3.55 3.07 -3.25
N LEU A 134 3.54 1.73 -3.16
CA LEU A 134 4.60 0.96 -2.52
C LEU A 134 5.97 1.13 -3.17
N PRO A 135 6.12 1.21 -4.51
CA PRO A 135 7.45 1.39 -5.12
C PRO A 135 8.18 2.65 -4.64
N PHE A 136 7.47 3.71 -4.28
CA PHE A 136 8.06 4.97 -3.82
C PHE A 136 8.25 5.01 -2.29
N PHE A 137 7.26 4.56 -1.51
CA PHE A 137 7.27 4.71 -0.05
C PHE A 137 7.83 3.50 0.71
N ARG A 138 8.15 2.39 0.04
CA ARG A 138 8.45 1.07 0.65
C ARG A 138 9.23 1.10 1.96
N LYS A 139 10.42 1.70 1.91
CA LYS A 139 11.41 1.71 3.00
C LYS A 139 11.37 3.00 3.83
N LYS A 140 10.44 3.91 3.53
CA LYS A 140 10.32 5.18 4.28
C LYS A 140 9.57 4.93 5.58
N ASP A 141 10.01 5.59 6.63
CA ASP A 141 9.30 5.63 7.90
C ASP A 141 8.06 6.52 7.74
N VAL A 142 6.89 6.08 8.19
CA VAL A 142 5.65 6.88 8.16
C VAL A 142 5.83 8.21 8.90
N LYS A 143 6.71 8.26 9.92
CA LYS A 143 6.99 9.48 10.68
C LYS A 143 7.80 10.53 9.91
N SER A 144 8.57 10.11 8.90
CA SER A 144 9.45 11.01 8.14
C SER A 144 8.82 11.46 6.82
N VAL A 145 7.56 11.11 6.56
CA VAL A 145 6.87 11.51 5.34
C VAL A 145 6.19 12.85 5.58
N ASP A 146 6.80 13.90 5.05
CA ASP A 146 6.29 15.27 5.10
C ASP A 146 5.61 15.67 3.78
N TYR A 147 5.07 16.89 3.74
CA TYR A 147 4.46 17.49 2.54
C TYR A 147 5.37 17.36 1.30
N TYR A 148 6.66 17.68 1.44
CA TYR A 148 7.62 17.64 0.34
C TYR A 148 7.83 16.23 -0.24
N GLU A 149 7.68 15.20 0.58
CA GLU A 149 7.77 13.81 0.10
C GLU A 149 6.54 13.39 -0.70
N LEU A 150 5.36 13.89 -0.30
CA LEU A 150 4.12 13.72 -1.06
C LEU A 150 4.18 14.48 -2.40
N GLU A 151 4.79 15.66 -2.43
CA GLU A 151 4.99 16.44 -3.66
C GLU A 151 5.99 15.75 -4.61
N LYS A 152 7.10 15.23 -4.09
CA LYS A 152 8.03 14.40 -4.88
C LYS A 152 7.35 13.18 -5.48
N PHE A 153 6.49 12.52 -4.70
CA PHE A 153 5.68 11.42 -5.21
C PHE A 153 4.76 11.87 -6.35
N LEU A 154 4.04 12.99 -6.19
CA LEU A 154 3.17 13.52 -7.25
C LEU A 154 3.95 13.82 -8.53
N ASN A 155 5.12 14.44 -8.44
CA ASN A 155 5.95 14.73 -9.61
C ASN A 155 6.38 13.44 -10.33
N SER A 156 6.85 12.44 -9.60
CA SER A 156 7.25 11.13 -10.18
C SER A 156 6.10 10.37 -10.87
N VAL A 157 4.86 10.67 -10.48
CA VAL A 157 3.65 10.05 -11.03
C VAL A 157 3.06 10.90 -12.15
N SER A 158 3.24 12.22 -12.12
CA SER A 158 2.84 13.16 -13.17
C SER A 158 3.62 12.90 -14.47
N ASP A 159 4.90 12.51 -14.37
CA ASP A 159 5.73 12.12 -15.52
C ASP A 159 5.13 10.95 -16.32
N LYS A 160 4.23 10.16 -15.70
CA LYS A 160 3.53 9.03 -16.33
C LYS A 160 2.17 9.41 -16.93
N SER A 161 1.94 10.69 -17.22
CA SER A 161 0.75 11.24 -17.90
C SER A 161 -0.61 10.86 -17.29
N LEU A 162 -0.68 10.74 -15.96
CA LEU A 162 -1.91 10.40 -15.25
C LEU A 162 -2.86 11.58 -15.10
N THR A 163 -4.18 11.31 -15.14
CA THR A 163 -5.19 12.37 -14.98
C THR A 163 -5.16 12.95 -13.55
N PRO A 164 -5.47 14.26 -13.38
CA PRO A 164 -5.55 14.89 -12.05
C PRO A 164 -6.48 14.18 -11.07
N SER A 165 -7.58 13.60 -11.56
CA SER A 165 -8.51 12.78 -10.78
C SER A 165 -7.87 11.52 -10.20
N THR A 166 -6.96 10.89 -10.96
CA THR A 166 -6.23 9.70 -10.53
C THR A 166 -5.20 10.05 -9.46
N LEU A 167 -4.50 11.18 -9.62
CA LEU A 167 -3.57 11.70 -8.62
C LEU A 167 -4.27 11.98 -7.29
N SER A 168 -5.42 12.65 -7.33
CA SER A 168 -6.25 12.89 -6.14
C SER A 168 -6.69 11.58 -5.47
N ALA A 169 -7.07 10.57 -6.26
CA ALA A 169 -7.43 9.26 -5.72
C ALA A 169 -6.23 8.55 -5.04
N TYR A 170 -5.01 8.69 -5.57
CA TYR A 170 -3.81 8.15 -4.93
C TYR A 170 -3.47 8.87 -3.63
N LEU A 171 -3.59 10.20 -3.58
CA LEU A 171 -3.46 10.95 -2.33
C LEU A 171 -4.50 10.53 -1.29
N GLY A 172 -5.74 10.26 -1.73
CA GLY A 172 -6.78 9.70 -0.85
C GLY A 172 -6.41 8.34 -0.26
N LEU A 173 -5.79 7.46 -1.05
CA LEU A 173 -5.28 6.18 -0.56
C LEU A 173 -4.14 6.36 0.44
N ILE A 174 -3.17 7.23 0.14
CA ILE A 174 -2.07 7.54 1.05
C ILE A 174 -2.63 8.09 2.38
N ARG A 175 -3.56 9.05 2.32
CA ARG A 175 -4.22 9.61 3.50
C ARG A 175 -4.93 8.54 4.34
N LYS A 176 -5.46 7.49 3.71
CA LYS A 176 -6.04 6.32 4.42
C LYS A 176 -5.00 5.55 5.23
N VAL A 177 -3.77 5.39 4.72
CA VAL A 177 -2.64 4.80 5.47
C VAL A 177 -2.27 5.67 6.68
N PHE A 178 -2.14 6.99 6.49
CA PHE A 178 -1.85 7.89 7.61
C PHE A 178 -2.97 7.91 8.64
N SER A 179 -4.23 7.86 8.21
CA SER A 179 -5.38 7.74 9.11
C SER A 179 -5.33 6.44 9.93
N TYR A 180 -4.91 5.34 9.31
CA TYR A 180 -4.70 4.07 10.00
C TYR A 180 -3.53 4.14 10.99
N ALA A 181 -2.41 4.76 10.59
CA ALA A 181 -1.24 4.99 11.43
C ALA A 181 -1.57 5.84 12.67
N LEU A 182 -2.38 6.89 12.50
CA LEU A 182 -2.85 7.75 13.58
C LEU A 182 -3.71 6.97 14.58
N ARG A 183 -4.66 6.16 14.09
CA ARG A 183 -5.50 5.29 14.95
C ARG A 183 -4.67 4.29 15.75
N ARG A 184 -3.56 3.80 15.19
CA ARG A 184 -2.59 2.94 15.89
C ARG A 184 -1.56 3.70 16.73
N LYS A 185 -1.67 5.03 16.84
CA LYS A 185 -0.74 5.91 17.57
C LYS A 185 0.72 5.79 17.11
N ILE A 186 0.95 5.40 15.85
CA ILE A 186 2.29 5.34 15.25
C ILE A 186 2.78 6.76 14.97
N ILE A 187 1.88 7.64 14.54
CA ILE A 187 2.09 9.07 14.33
C ILE A 187 1.21 9.87 15.29
N SER A 188 1.66 11.07 15.67
CA SER A 188 0.89 11.98 16.52
C SER A 188 -0.12 12.81 15.73
N GLN A 189 0.21 13.17 14.49
CA GLN A 189 -0.63 13.98 13.61
C GLN A 189 -0.46 13.55 12.15
N ILE A 190 -1.47 13.83 11.33
CA ILE A 190 -1.41 13.59 9.89
C ILE A 190 -0.67 14.78 9.25
N PRO A 191 0.36 14.54 8.41
CA PRO A 191 1.04 15.60 7.67
C PRO A 191 0.08 16.38 6.77
N GLU A 192 0.47 17.58 6.35
CA GLU A 192 -0.29 18.33 5.35
C GLU A 192 -0.19 17.63 3.97
N PHE A 193 -1.32 17.57 3.26
CA PHE A 193 -1.40 16.92 1.95
C PHE A 193 -1.48 17.97 0.84
N PRO A 194 -0.74 17.80 -0.27
CA PRO A 194 -0.89 18.66 -1.45
C PRO A 194 -2.30 18.55 -2.03
N THR A 195 -2.85 19.68 -2.47
CA THR A 195 -4.16 19.72 -3.12
C THR A 195 -4.00 19.70 -4.63
N VAL A 196 -4.54 18.67 -5.30
CA VAL A 196 -4.58 18.59 -6.76
C VAL A 196 -5.90 19.18 -7.25
N LYS A 197 -5.85 20.25 -8.06
CA LYS A 197 -7.04 20.84 -8.68
C LYS A 197 -7.59 19.90 -9.75
N VAL A 198 -8.69 19.22 -9.44
CA VAL A 198 -9.40 18.36 -10.40
C VAL A 198 -10.49 19.18 -11.08
N LYS A 199 -10.32 19.51 -12.36
CA LYS A 199 -11.42 20.02 -13.19
C LYS A 199 -12.29 18.83 -13.59
N ALA A 200 -13.51 18.77 -13.07
CA ALA A 200 -14.49 17.77 -13.48
C ALA A 200 -14.99 18.12 -14.89
N VAL A 201 -14.59 17.34 -15.89
CA VAL A 201 -15.19 17.42 -17.22
C VAL A 201 -16.35 16.42 -17.24
N PRO A 202 -17.61 16.87 -17.20
CA PRO A 202 -18.74 15.96 -17.32
C PRO A 202 -18.68 15.29 -18.69
N ARG A 203 -19.00 13.99 -18.74
CA ARG A 203 -19.20 13.31 -20.02
C ARG A 203 -20.47 13.86 -20.65
N GLY A 204 -20.44 14.16 -21.95
CA GLY A 204 -21.63 14.58 -22.69
C GLY A 204 -22.72 13.50 -22.68
N TRP A 205 -23.97 13.93 -22.84
CA TRP A 205 -25.09 13.02 -23.11
C TRP A 205 -25.29 12.85 -24.62
N PHE A 206 -25.94 11.77 -25.01
CA PHE A 206 -26.34 11.58 -26.41
C PHE A 206 -27.53 12.49 -26.74
N THR A 207 -27.43 13.22 -27.85
CA THR A 207 -28.58 13.89 -28.46
C THR A 207 -29.57 12.85 -29.02
N PRO A 208 -30.85 13.20 -29.23
CA PRO A 208 -31.83 12.27 -29.83
C PRO A 208 -31.36 11.69 -31.18
N ASN A 209 -30.69 12.50 -32.00
CA ASN A 209 -30.13 12.06 -33.29
C ASN A 209 -28.98 11.05 -33.12
N GLU A 210 -28.09 11.26 -32.14
CA GLU A 210 -27.01 10.32 -31.84
C GLU A 210 -27.55 9.03 -31.24
N TYR A 211 -28.54 9.11 -30.36
CA TYR A 211 -29.25 7.95 -29.83
C TYR A 211 -29.85 7.09 -30.96
N LEU A 212 -30.53 7.72 -31.93
CA LEU A 212 -31.07 7.03 -33.09
C LEU A 212 -29.97 6.40 -33.95
N LYS A 213 -28.82 7.08 -34.13
CA LYS A 213 -27.66 6.51 -34.83
C LYS A 213 -27.14 5.26 -34.14
N VAL A 214 -27.01 5.28 -32.81
CA VAL A 214 -26.58 4.12 -32.01
C VAL A 214 -27.57 2.96 -32.15
N GLN A 215 -28.87 3.24 -32.05
CA GLN A 215 -29.92 2.22 -32.19
C GLN A 215 -29.94 1.60 -33.59
N ARG A 216 -29.83 2.41 -34.66
CA ARG A 216 -29.76 1.93 -36.06
C ARG A 216 -28.51 1.11 -36.31
N ALA A 217 -27.37 1.52 -35.76
CA ALA A 217 -26.13 0.77 -35.84
C ALA A 217 -26.29 -0.60 -35.15
N ALA A 218 -26.83 -0.65 -33.92
CA ALA A 218 -27.08 -1.90 -33.20
C ALA A 218 -27.95 -2.87 -34.01
N ARG A 219 -29.02 -2.37 -34.67
CA ARG A 219 -29.84 -3.18 -35.58
C ARG A 219 -29.04 -3.71 -36.78
N LYS A 220 -28.23 -2.86 -37.42
CA LYS A 220 -27.42 -3.25 -38.59
C LYS A 220 -26.35 -4.30 -38.25
N PHE A 221 -25.87 -4.31 -37.02
CA PHE A 221 -24.89 -5.28 -36.55
C PHE A 221 -25.51 -6.56 -35.99
N ALA A 222 -26.84 -6.69 -35.93
CA ALA A 222 -27.48 -7.93 -35.49
C ALA A 222 -27.06 -9.12 -36.37
N GLY A 223 -26.64 -10.22 -35.73
CA GLY A 223 -26.10 -11.42 -36.38
C GLY A 223 -24.64 -11.32 -36.83
N VAL A 224 -23.99 -10.16 -36.65
CA VAL A 224 -22.59 -9.97 -37.07
C VAL A 224 -21.64 -10.39 -35.95
N LYS A 225 -20.66 -11.22 -36.28
CA LYS A 225 -19.55 -11.57 -35.38
C LYS A 225 -18.44 -10.53 -35.47
N ILE A 226 -18.03 -10.02 -34.31
CA ILE A 226 -16.98 -9.02 -34.16
C ILE A 226 -15.81 -9.64 -33.39
N ASP A 227 -14.63 -9.64 -34.03
CA ASP A 227 -13.35 -9.95 -33.39
C ASP A 227 -12.90 -8.72 -32.58
N VAL A 228 -12.70 -8.91 -31.28
CA VAL A 228 -12.01 -7.95 -30.41
C VAL A 228 -10.54 -8.36 -30.34
N ARG A 229 -9.67 -7.52 -30.90
CA ARG A 229 -8.24 -7.79 -30.99
C ARG A 229 -7.44 -6.74 -30.26
N LYS A 230 -6.31 -7.13 -29.66
CA LYS A 230 -5.36 -6.19 -29.07
C LYS A 230 -4.09 -6.13 -29.90
N TRP A 231 -3.61 -4.94 -30.11
CA TRP A 231 -2.35 -4.70 -30.81
C TRP A 231 -1.59 -3.60 -30.10
N LYS A 232 -0.28 -3.55 -30.30
CA LYS A 232 0.58 -2.49 -29.76
C LYS A 232 0.85 -1.48 -30.86
N ASP A 233 0.66 -0.21 -30.55
CA ASP A 233 1.03 0.89 -31.41
C ASP A 233 2.57 1.02 -31.48
N GLU A 234 3.06 1.83 -32.40
CA GLU A 234 4.49 2.18 -32.54
C GLU A 234 5.06 2.75 -31.23
N ASN A 235 4.22 3.39 -30.41
CA ASN A 235 4.58 3.93 -29.09
C ASN A 235 4.57 2.88 -27.96
N GLY A 236 4.30 1.59 -28.27
CA GLY A 236 4.21 0.51 -27.29
C GLY A 236 2.91 0.47 -26.48
N GLU A 237 1.97 1.39 -26.72
CA GLU A 237 0.65 1.43 -26.09
C GLU A 237 -0.27 0.34 -26.65
N THR A 238 -1.08 -0.28 -25.79
CA THR A 238 -1.99 -1.35 -26.20
C THR A 238 -3.34 -0.80 -26.64
N GLN A 239 -3.64 -0.89 -27.94
CA GLN A 239 -4.93 -0.53 -28.51
C GLN A 239 -5.84 -1.73 -28.70
N THR A 240 -7.14 -1.46 -28.80
CA THR A 240 -8.16 -2.47 -29.10
C THR A 240 -8.77 -2.20 -30.47
N GLN A 241 -8.71 -3.18 -31.36
CA GLN A 241 -9.39 -3.17 -32.65
C GLN A 241 -10.70 -3.95 -32.56
N TYR A 242 -11.77 -3.38 -33.08
CA TYR A 242 -13.06 -4.05 -33.30
C TYR A 242 -13.24 -4.23 -34.81
N ILE A 243 -13.25 -5.47 -35.28
CA ILE A 243 -13.38 -5.78 -36.71
C ILE A 243 -14.34 -6.95 -36.91
N ARG A 244 -15.06 -6.98 -38.03
CA ARG A 244 -15.92 -8.13 -38.33
C ARG A 244 -15.08 -9.39 -38.56
N SER A 245 -15.56 -10.53 -38.08
CA SER A 245 -14.85 -11.80 -38.17
C SER A 245 -14.66 -12.27 -39.61
N ASP A 246 -15.55 -11.87 -40.53
CA ASP A 246 -15.51 -12.13 -41.98
C ASP A 246 -14.49 -11.28 -42.75
N SER A 247 -13.84 -10.31 -42.09
CA SER A 247 -12.92 -9.38 -42.76
C SER A 247 -11.62 -10.09 -43.17
N LYS A 248 -11.05 -9.65 -44.30
CA LYS A 248 -9.80 -10.20 -44.87
C LYS A 248 -8.65 -10.19 -43.84
N PRO A 249 -7.80 -11.24 -43.76
CA PRO A 249 -6.76 -11.37 -42.75
C PRO A 249 -5.82 -10.17 -42.62
N PHE A 250 -5.43 -9.55 -43.73
CA PHE A 250 -4.52 -8.38 -43.72
C PHE A 250 -5.07 -7.15 -42.98
N LYS A 251 -6.39 -7.06 -42.79
CA LYS A 251 -7.03 -5.95 -42.04
C LYS A 251 -7.05 -6.21 -40.53
N LYS A 252 -6.81 -7.45 -40.11
CA LYS A 252 -6.86 -7.87 -38.71
C LYS A 252 -5.49 -7.61 -38.08
N LYS A 253 -5.45 -6.76 -37.07
CA LYS A 253 -4.23 -6.41 -36.34
C LYS A 253 -4.14 -7.21 -35.04
N GLY A 254 -2.92 -7.59 -34.69
CA GLY A 254 -2.58 -8.20 -33.40
C GLY A 254 -3.37 -9.45 -33.05
N ASP A 255 -3.43 -9.70 -31.75
CA ASP A 255 -3.91 -10.96 -31.18
C ASP A 255 -5.41 -10.92 -30.94
N LEU A 256 -6.08 -12.02 -31.27
CA LEU A 256 -7.50 -12.20 -31.00
C LEU A 256 -7.73 -12.42 -29.50
N MET A 257 -8.46 -11.50 -28.85
CA MET A 257 -8.85 -11.68 -27.45
C MET A 257 -10.12 -12.50 -27.32
N ARG A 258 -11.15 -12.13 -28.10
CA ARG A 258 -12.46 -12.77 -28.07
C ARG A 258 -13.23 -12.45 -29.35
N CYS A 259 -14.08 -13.38 -29.75
CA CYS A 259 -15.11 -13.14 -30.76
C CYS A 259 -16.44 -12.90 -30.04
N VAL A 260 -17.16 -11.84 -30.41
CA VAL A 260 -18.45 -11.50 -29.82
C VAL A 260 -19.48 -11.42 -30.94
N GLU A 261 -20.54 -12.21 -30.80
CA GLU A 261 -21.70 -12.12 -31.67
C GLU A 261 -22.62 -11.00 -31.20
N MET A 262 -22.95 -10.09 -32.11
CA MET A 262 -23.89 -9.00 -31.83
C MET A 262 -25.32 -9.52 -32.04
N THR A 263 -26.04 -9.80 -30.96
CA THR A 263 -27.44 -10.24 -31.05
C THR A 263 -28.40 -9.07 -31.16
N GLU A 264 -29.65 -9.33 -31.57
CA GLU A 264 -30.69 -8.31 -31.55
C GLU A 264 -30.96 -7.75 -30.13
N ASP A 265 -30.62 -8.53 -29.10
CA ASP A 265 -30.76 -8.13 -27.70
C ASP A 265 -30.02 -6.85 -27.39
N LEU A 266 -28.91 -6.53 -28.08
CA LEU A 266 -28.22 -5.26 -27.87
C LEU A 266 -29.11 -4.07 -28.20
N ARG A 267 -29.90 -4.16 -29.28
CA ARG A 267 -30.87 -3.11 -29.65
C ARG A 267 -31.96 -3.00 -28.61
N LYS A 268 -32.56 -4.14 -28.20
CA LYS A 268 -33.60 -4.19 -27.17
C LYS A 268 -33.08 -3.61 -25.86
N LEU A 269 -31.86 -3.99 -25.46
CA LEU A 269 -31.18 -3.52 -24.26
C LEU A 269 -30.93 -2.00 -24.26
N ILE A 270 -30.47 -1.43 -25.38
CA ILE A 270 -30.28 0.04 -25.50
C ILE A 270 -31.60 0.78 -25.25
N VAL A 271 -32.70 0.31 -25.86
CA VAL A 271 -34.01 0.94 -25.68
C VAL A 271 -34.55 0.71 -24.28
N PHE A 272 -34.41 -0.50 -23.76
CA PHE A 272 -34.85 -0.84 -22.41
C PHE A 272 -34.14 0.02 -21.37
N MET A 273 -32.80 0.15 -21.44
CA MET A 273 -32.01 0.93 -20.49
C MET A 273 -32.32 2.43 -20.54
N SER A 274 -32.51 2.99 -21.74
CA SER A 274 -32.85 4.42 -21.88
C SER A 274 -34.23 4.77 -21.32
N HIS A 275 -35.15 3.80 -21.26
CA HIS A 275 -36.52 3.99 -20.79
C HIS A 275 -36.79 3.40 -19.39
N SER A 276 -35.86 2.62 -18.84
CA SER A 276 -35.97 2.06 -17.48
C SER A 276 -35.07 2.74 -16.47
N TYR A 277 -34.10 3.54 -16.91
CA TYR A 277 -33.12 4.23 -16.06
C TYR A 277 -32.27 3.29 -15.19
N ILE A 278 -32.30 1.98 -15.48
CA ILE A 278 -31.46 1.00 -14.82
C ILE A 278 -29.99 1.22 -15.19
N ARG A 279 -29.10 1.02 -14.23
CA ARG A 279 -27.66 1.15 -14.50
C ARG A 279 -27.15 -0.04 -15.31
N PRO A 280 -26.12 0.15 -16.15
CA PRO A 280 -25.49 -0.95 -16.87
C PRO A 280 -24.94 -2.08 -15.98
N SER A 281 -24.54 -1.79 -14.74
CA SER A 281 -24.09 -2.84 -13.81
C SER A 281 -25.24 -3.69 -13.28
N ASP A 282 -26.41 -3.08 -13.13
CA ASP A 282 -27.55 -3.67 -12.41
C ASP A 282 -28.39 -4.55 -13.36
N ILE A 283 -28.31 -4.30 -14.67
CA ILE A 283 -28.95 -5.16 -15.68
C ILE A 283 -28.55 -6.62 -15.57
N ARG A 284 -27.30 -6.91 -15.19
CA ARG A 284 -26.79 -8.28 -15.04
C ARG A 284 -27.48 -9.02 -13.87
N LEU A 285 -28.01 -8.29 -12.90
CA LEU A 285 -28.71 -8.84 -11.74
C LEU A 285 -30.23 -8.87 -11.93
N LEU A 286 -30.74 -8.20 -12.97
CA LEU A 286 -32.16 -8.17 -13.28
C LEU A 286 -32.61 -9.57 -13.71
N LYS A 287 -33.72 -10.02 -13.12
CA LYS A 287 -34.41 -11.28 -13.46
C LYS A 287 -35.88 -10.95 -13.69
N HIS A 288 -36.59 -11.81 -14.42
CA HIS A 288 -38.03 -11.65 -14.62
C HIS A 288 -38.81 -11.56 -13.30
N SER A 289 -38.36 -12.26 -12.25
CA SER A 289 -38.93 -12.18 -10.89
C SER A 289 -38.81 -10.81 -10.22
N HIS A 290 -37.91 -9.94 -10.69
CA HIS A 290 -37.72 -8.58 -10.19
C HIS A 290 -38.56 -7.56 -10.96
N VAL A 291 -39.35 -7.99 -11.95
CA VAL A 291 -40.11 -7.10 -12.84
C VAL A 291 -41.60 -7.32 -12.64
N ASP A 292 -42.28 -6.30 -12.15
CA ASP A 292 -43.74 -6.29 -12.10
C ASP A 292 -44.29 -5.39 -13.20
N VAL A 293 -45.16 -5.95 -14.03
CA VAL A 293 -45.91 -5.17 -15.02
C VAL A 293 -47.13 -4.58 -14.33
N VAL A 294 -47.13 -3.26 -14.16
CA VAL A 294 -48.26 -2.55 -13.55
C VAL A 294 -49.14 -2.02 -14.68
N THR A 295 -50.40 -2.46 -14.70
CA THR A 295 -51.45 -2.02 -15.63
C THR A 295 -52.58 -1.38 -14.84
N GLY A 296 -52.62 -0.05 -14.80
CA GLY A 296 -53.73 0.75 -14.29
C GLY A 296 -53.95 1.94 -15.23
N ASP A 297 -54.14 3.14 -14.68
CA ASP A 297 -54.22 4.39 -15.46
C ASP A 297 -52.95 4.63 -16.31
N TYR A 298 -51.82 4.12 -15.84
CA TYR A 298 -50.54 4.13 -16.54
C TYR A 298 -49.96 2.72 -16.64
N LYS A 299 -49.33 2.41 -17.77
CA LYS A 299 -48.64 1.14 -18.02
C LYS A 299 -47.12 1.32 -17.86
N TYR A 300 -46.54 0.71 -16.83
CA TYR A 300 -45.11 0.81 -16.53
C TYR A 300 -44.57 -0.48 -15.88
N LEU A 301 -43.24 -0.62 -15.86
CA LEU A 301 -42.57 -1.68 -15.10
C LEU A 301 -42.13 -1.12 -13.76
N ARG A 302 -42.38 -1.88 -12.69
CA ARG A 302 -41.79 -1.65 -11.38
C ARG A 302 -40.64 -2.65 -11.21
N LEU A 303 -39.42 -2.15 -11.17
CA LEU A 303 -38.20 -2.96 -11.04
C LEU A 303 -37.77 -3.02 -9.57
N ARG A 304 -37.84 -4.20 -8.96
CA ARG A 304 -37.42 -4.47 -7.57
C ARG A 304 -36.09 -5.21 -7.55
N LEU A 305 -35.02 -4.46 -7.77
CA LEU A 305 -33.66 -5.01 -7.83
C LEU A 305 -33.06 -5.19 -6.44
N PRO A 306 -32.21 -6.20 -6.23
CA PRO A 306 -31.35 -6.26 -5.06
C PRO A 306 -30.48 -5.01 -4.96
N PRO A 307 -30.17 -4.52 -3.75
CA PRO A 307 -29.46 -3.26 -3.58
C PRO A 307 -28.05 -3.33 -4.17
N THR A 308 -27.74 -2.41 -5.08
CA THR A 308 -26.40 -2.22 -5.64
C THR A 308 -25.91 -0.80 -5.43
N LYS A 309 -24.65 -0.68 -4.97
CA LYS A 309 -24.00 0.62 -4.67
C LYS A 309 -24.82 1.51 -3.72
N GLY A 310 -25.52 0.91 -2.76
CA GLY A 310 -26.31 1.63 -1.77
C GLY A 310 -27.66 2.14 -2.27
N HIS A 311 -28.12 1.73 -3.46
CA HIS A 311 -29.46 2.03 -3.96
C HIS A 311 -30.30 0.76 -3.95
N GLY A 312 -31.39 0.76 -3.20
CA GLY A 312 -32.33 -0.37 -3.11
C GLY A 312 -33.77 0.01 -3.44
N ASP A 313 -34.04 1.28 -3.76
CA ASP A 313 -35.38 1.74 -4.05
C ASP A 313 -35.88 1.19 -5.40
N PRO A 314 -37.17 0.85 -5.50
CA PRO A 314 -37.73 0.34 -6.75
C PRO A 314 -37.67 1.41 -7.85
N ILE A 315 -37.40 0.98 -9.07
CA ILE A 315 -37.32 1.87 -10.24
C ILE A 315 -38.63 1.78 -11.02
N THR A 316 -39.23 2.93 -11.34
CA THR A 316 -40.39 3.05 -12.22
C THR A 316 -39.96 3.40 -13.63
N THR A 317 -40.35 2.59 -14.61
CA THR A 317 -39.94 2.79 -16.01
C THR A 317 -40.94 3.63 -16.81
N MET A 318 -40.51 4.09 -17.99
CA MET A 318 -41.42 4.65 -19.00
C MET A 318 -42.22 3.54 -19.71
N PRO A 319 -43.38 3.84 -20.32
CA PRO A 319 -44.22 2.86 -21.02
C PRO A 319 -43.50 2.12 -22.16
N THR A 320 -42.56 2.79 -22.85
CA THR A 320 -41.75 2.18 -23.91
C THR A 320 -40.93 0.99 -23.41
N ALA A 321 -40.48 1.01 -22.16
CA ALA A 321 -39.74 -0.11 -21.57
C ALA A 321 -40.62 -1.36 -21.45
N VAL A 322 -41.92 -1.18 -21.19
CA VAL A 322 -42.89 -2.29 -21.11
C VAL A 322 -43.01 -2.98 -22.46
N ARG A 323 -43.12 -2.20 -23.55
CA ARG A 323 -43.21 -2.76 -24.91
C ARG A 323 -42.00 -3.62 -25.24
N VAL A 324 -40.79 -3.10 -24.99
CA VAL A 324 -39.55 -3.82 -25.29
C VAL A 324 -39.34 -5.04 -24.41
N TYR A 325 -39.84 -5.01 -23.16
CA TYR A 325 -39.75 -6.14 -22.26
C TYR A 325 -40.68 -7.31 -22.63
N LEU A 326 -41.83 -7.01 -23.25
CA LEU A 326 -42.81 -8.01 -23.67
C LEU A 326 -42.58 -8.57 -25.09
N GLU A 327 -41.71 -7.93 -25.89
CA GLU A 327 -41.27 -8.35 -27.23
C GLU A 327 -40.21 -9.46 -27.20
#